data_AF-X1RFN3-F1
#
_entry.id   AF-X1RFN3-F1
#
_cell.length_a   1.000
_cell.length_b   1.000
_cell.length_c   1.000
_cell.angle_alpha   90.00
_cell.angle_beta   90.00
_cell.angle_gamma   90.00
#
_symmetry.space_group_name_H-M   'P 1'
#
loop_
_entity.id
_entity.type
_entity.pdbx_description
1 polymer ?
#
loop_
_entity_poly.entity_id
_entity_poly.type
_entity_poly.pdbx_seq_one_letter_code
_entity_poly.pdbx_strand_id
1 'polypeptide(L)'
;AISDGKRTHKKIHSIAKTQFKSRFSEDIDFINMHGNSGIGVISDRDTQPLIMRLRFGEYALCGVGYINNQDKLAKKLINEGVVFSEMPNGKVNQIELAAKLINKGKTIADGIEYMHDQIDGSLSLLLLGSLWHKTNHFYNLSLI
;
A
#
# COMPACT_ATOMS: atom_id res chain seq x y z
N ALA A 1 -3.73 -0.87 -9.08
CA ALA A 1 -4.08 0.58 -9.09
C ALA A 1 -3.44 1.20 -10.31
N ILE A 2 -4.16 2.11 -11.00
CA ILE A 2 -3.70 2.81 -12.19
C ILE A 2 -3.86 4.31 -11.94
N SER A 3 -2.88 5.11 -12.36
CA SER A 3 -2.90 6.58 -12.24
C SER A 3 -2.63 7.25 -13.58
N ASP A 4 -3.36 8.33 -13.85
CA ASP A 4 -3.13 9.28 -14.96
C ASP A 4 -2.26 10.47 -14.54
N GLY A 5 -1.73 10.44 -13.32
CA GLY A 5 -1.01 11.52 -12.67
C GLY A 5 -1.89 12.47 -11.86
N LYS A 6 -3.21 12.54 -12.10
CA LYS A 6 -4.13 13.40 -11.33
C LYS A 6 -4.99 12.60 -10.37
N ARG A 7 -5.44 11.42 -10.79
CA ARG A 7 -6.31 10.53 -10.03
C ARG A 7 -5.70 9.14 -9.99
N THR A 8 -6.03 8.40 -8.95
CA THR A 8 -5.61 7.01 -8.79
C THR A 8 -6.83 6.15 -8.55
N HIS A 9 -7.03 5.17 -9.44
CA HIS A 9 -8.10 4.20 -9.34
C HIS A 9 -7.53 2.86 -8.91
N LYS A 10 -8.22 2.14 -8.02
CA LYS A 10 -7.87 0.76 -7.66
C LYS A 10 -9.02 -0.19 -7.97
N LYS A 11 -8.66 -1.43 -8.26
CA LYS A 11 -9.57 -2.56 -8.39
C LYS A 11 -8.95 -3.75 -7.63
N ILE A 12 -9.78 -4.50 -6.93
CA ILE A 12 -9.40 -5.69 -6.18
C ILE A 12 -10.14 -6.86 -6.82
N HIS A 13 -9.41 -7.90 -7.21
CA HIS A 13 -9.98 -9.09 -7.83
C HIS A 13 -9.76 -10.29 -6.91
N SER A 14 -10.83 -10.99 -6.56
CA SER A 14 -10.70 -12.32 -5.97
C SER A 14 -10.42 -13.35 -7.06
N ILE A 15 -9.33 -14.09 -6.91
CA ILE A 15 -8.89 -15.13 -7.86
C ILE A 15 -9.13 -16.56 -7.32
N ALA A 16 -9.86 -16.71 -6.20
CA ALA A 16 -9.99 -17.98 -5.48
C ALA A 16 -10.76 -19.07 -6.24
N LYS A 17 -11.64 -18.71 -7.18
CA LYS A 17 -12.60 -19.65 -7.82
C LYS A 17 -12.64 -19.56 -9.35
N THR A 18 -11.69 -18.88 -9.97
CA THR A 18 -11.71 -18.57 -11.40
C THR A 18 -10.30 -18.56 -11.98
N GLN A 19 -10.14 -18.94 -13.25
CA GLN A 19 -8.84 -18.86 -13.93
C GLN A 19 -8.33 -17.42 -13.94
N PHE A 20 -7.05 -17.23 -13.59
CA PHE A 20 -6.46 -15.90 -13.41
C PHE A 20 -6.73 -14.97 -14.59
N LYS A 21 -6.39 -15.39 -15.82
CA LYS A 21 -6.50 -14.54 -17.02
C LYS A 21 -7.95 -14.16 -17.36
N SER A 22 -8.89 -15.10 -17.27
CA SER A 22 -10.29 -14.83 -17.62
C SER A 22 -10.90 -13.77 -16.72
N ARG A 23 -10.46 -13.70 -15.45
CA ARG A 23 -10.96 -12.67 -14.54
C ARG A 23 -10.61 -11.25 -14.89
N PHE A 24 -9.50 -11.03 -15.59
CA PHE A 24 -9.12 -9.69 -16.02
C PHE A 24 -9.72 -9.33 -17.37
N SER A 25 -9.89 -10.31 -18.28
CA SER A 25 -10.47 -10.07 -19.60
C SER A 25 -11.99 -9.83 -19.58
N GLU A 26 -12.67 -10.20 -18.51
CA GLU A 26 -14.13 -10.04 -18.36
C GLU A 26 -14.51 -8.85 -17.47
N ASP A 27 -13.56 -8.25 -16.76
CA ASP A 27 -13.83 -7.14 -15.84
C ASP A 27 -13.80 -5.80 -16.59
N ILE A 28 -14.98 -5.37 -17.05
CA ILE A 28 -15.18 -4.13 -17.80
C ILE A 28 -14.64 -2.92 -17.02
N ASP A 29 -14.81 -2.87 -15.69
CA ASP A 29 -14.32 -1.73 -14.90
C ASP A 29 -12.79 -1.69 -14.91
N PHE A 30 -12.13 -2.85 -14.80
CA PHE A 30 -10.68 -2.94 -14.89
C PHE A 30 -10.17 -2.57 -16.29
N ILE A 31 -10.83 -3.04 -17.34
CA ILE A 31 -10.48 -2.73 -18.74
C ILE A 31 -10.60 -1.24 -19.03
N ASN A 32 -11.57 -0.56 -18.41
CA ASN A 32 -11.79 0.88 -18.54
C ASN A 32 -10.91 1.73 -17.62
N MET A 33 -10.02 1.13 -16.81
CA MET A 33 -9.04 1.89 -16.06
C MET A 33 -7.96 2.44 -17.00
N HIS A 34 -7.78 3.75 -17.01
CA HIS A 34 -6.81 4.44 -17.85
C HIS A 34 -5.78 5.21 -17.02
N GLY A 35 -4.54 5.21 -17.48
CA GLY A 35 -3.43 5.90 -16.84
C GLY A 35 -2.10 5.61 -17.53
N ASN A 36 -1.05 6.32 -17.11
CA ASN A 36 0.31 6.17 -17.63
C ASN A 36 1.23 5.39 -16.68
N SER A 37 0.71 4.98 -15.52
CA SER A 37 1.43 4.28 -14.48
C SER A 37 0.49 3.35 -13.71
N GLY A 38 1.01 2.23 -13.23
CA GLY A 38 0.23 1.27 -12.47
C GLY A 38 1.08 0.40 -11.56
N ILE A 39 0.47 -0.04 -10.46
CA ILE A 39 1.04 -1.00 -9.51
C ILE A 39 0.01 -2.09 -9.21
N GLY A 40 0.49 -3.30 -8.93
CA GLY A 40 -0.36 -4.45 -8.63
C GLY A 40 0.35 -5.41 -7.69
N VAL A 41 -0.44 -6.18 -6.95
CA VAL A 41 0.04 -7.23 -6.07
C VAL A 41 -0.96 -8.39 -6.09
N ILE A 42 -0.46 -9.61 -5.96
CA ILE A 42 -1.26 -10.78 -5.64
C ILE A 42 -0.98 -11.08 -4.16
N SER A 43 -2.03 -11.09 -3.34
CA SER A 43 -1.94 -11.21 -1.88
C SER A 43 -2.99 -12.20 -1.41
N ASP A 44 -2.60 -13.08 -0.49
CA ASP A 44 -3.47 -14.05 0.20
C ASP A 44 -3.90 -13.56 1.59
N ARG A 45 -3.42 -12.39 2.02
CA ARG A 45 -3.66 -11.84 3.36
C ARG A 45 -4.60 -10.65 3.36
N ASP A 46 -4.04 -9.51 2.94
CA ASP A 46 -4.67 -8.21 3.05
C ASP A 46 -5.19 -7.76 1.69
N THR A 47 -6.32 -7.05 1.70
CA THR A 47 -6.85 -6.34 0.54
C THR A 47 -5.87 -5.26 0.10
N GLN A 48 -5.42 -5.33 -1.16
CA GLN A 48 -4.43 -4.42 -1.71
C GLN A 48 -4.71 -4.15 -3.20
N PRO A 49 -4.23 -3.01 -3.78
CA PRO A 49 -3.55 -1.89 -3.11
C PRO A 49 -4.46 -1.07 -2.19
N LEU A 50 -3.90 -0.39 -1.20
CA LEU A 50 -4.58 0.61 -0.38
C LEU A 50 -4.41 2.00 -1.00
N ILE A 51 -5.46 2.81 -1.07
CA ILE A 51 -5.36 4.24 -1.40
C ILE A 51 -5.38 5.00 -0.08
N MET A 52 -4.32 5.74 0.21
CA MET A 52 -4.19 6.46 1.47
C MET A 52 -3.68 7.88 1.23
N ARG A 53 -4.19 8.81 2.04
CA ARG A 53 -3.71 10.18 2.09
C ARG A 53 -2.70 10.33 3.21
N LEU A 54 -1.45 10.48 2.82
CA LEU A 54 -0.33 10.75 3.70
C LEU A 54 -0.05 12.25 3.68
N ARG A 55 0.76 12.74 4.61
CA ARG A 55 1.10 14.17 4.75
C ARG A 55 1.76 14.77 3.49
N PHE A 56 2.33 13.91 2.65
CA PHE A 56 3.03 14.25 1.42
C PHE A 56 2.20 13.95 0.16
N GLY A 57 0.90 13.65 0.29
CA GLY A 57 -0.04 13.46 -0.83
C GLY A 57 -0.85 12.17 -0.77
N GLU A 58 -1.57 11.89 -1.85
CA GLU A 58 -2.32 10.64 -2.01
C GLU A 58 -1.49 9.58 -2.73
N TYR A 59 -1.46 8.37 -2.18
CA TYR A 59 -0.67 7.25 -2.70
C TYR A 59 -1.52 6.00 -2.75
N ALA A 60 -1.36 5.23 -3.84
CA ALA A 60 -1.62 3.81 -3.80
C ALA A 60 -0.40 3.10 -3.22
N LEU A 61 -0.62 2.22 -2.25
CA LEU A 61 0.41 1.43 -1.59
C LEU A 61 0.05 -0.06 -1.68
N CYS A 62 1.01 -0.88 -2.10
CA CYS A 62 0.93 -2.32 -1.97
C CYS A 62 2.30 -2.92 -1.70
N GLY A 63 2.34 -4.16 -1.21
CA GLY A 63 3.60 -4.83 -0.94
C GLY A 63 3.42 -6.26 -0.46
N VAL A 64 4.58 -6.88 -0.23
CA VAL A 64 4.73 -8.24 0.24
C VAL A 64 5.76 -8.28 1.37
N GLY A 65 5.60 -9.18 2.32
CA GLY A 65 6.53 -9.31 3.46
C GLY A 65 5.83 -9.71 4.75
N TYR A 66 6.56 -9.61 5.85
CA TYR A 66 6.09 -9.92 7.20
C TYR A 66 6.74 -8.99 8.23
N ILE A 67 5.92 -8.42 9.13
CA ILE A 67 6.35 -7.61 10.27
C ILE A 67 6.18 -8.43 11.55
N ASN A 68 7.28 -8.93 12.12
CA ASN A 68 7.30 -9.74 13.35
C ASN A 68 6.75 -8.97 14.56
N ASN A 69 7.07 -7.67 14.65
CA ASN A 69 6.67 -6.80 15.76
C ASN A 69 5.37 -6.01 15.49
N GLN A 70 4.50 -6.50 14.60
CA GLN A 70 3.29 -5.79 14.14
C GLN A 70 2.40 -5.31 15.30
N ASP A 71 2.06 -6.19 16.23
CA ASP A 71 1.14 -5.87 17.34
C ASP A 71 1.72 -4.82 18.28
N LYS A 72 3.05 -4.85 18.50
CA LYS A 72 3.76 -3.85 19.31
C LYS A 72 3.67 -2.47 18.65
N LEU A 73 3.93 -2.39 17.34
CA LEU A 73 3.88 -1.15 16.59
C LEU A 73 2.45 -0.60 16.48
N ALA A 74 1.47 -1.47 16.21
CA ALA A 74 0.07 -1.11 16.19
C ALA A 74 -0.38 -0.52 17.53
N LYS A 75 -0.07 -1.20 18.65
CA LYS A 75 -0.41 -0.72 20.00
C LYS A 75 0.25 0.62 20.31
N LYS A 76 1.51 0.83 19.93
CA LYS A 76 2.20 2.12 20.06
C LYS A 76 1.44 3.22 19.33
N LEU A 77 1.10 3.00 18.06
CA LEU A 77 0.38 3.99 17.25
C LEU A 77 -1.04 4.26 17.79
N ILE A 78 -1.76 3.24 18.27
CA ILE A 78 -3.08 3.40 18.89
C ILE A 78 -2.98 4.27 20.15
N ASN A 79 -1.97 4.04 20.99
CA ASN A 79 -1.74 4.87 22.18
C ASN A 79 -1.38 6.33 21.84
N GLU A 80 -0.83 6.56 20.64
CA GLU A 80 -0.58 7.90 20.09
C GLU A 80 -1.84 8.52 19.43
N GLY A 81 -3.00 7.86 19.53
CA GLY A 81 -4.28 8.32 18.97
C GLY A 81 -4.51 7.96 17.51
N VAL A 82 -3.71 7.07 16.92
CA VAL A 82 -3.88 6.63 15.53
C VAL A 82 -4.96 5.56 15.43
N VAL A 83 -5.95 5.78 14.55
CA VAL A 83 -7.01 4.83 14.24
C VAL A 83 -6.62 3.96 13.05
N PHE A 84 -6.88 2.65 13.12
CA PHE A 84 -6.77 1.71 12.00
C PHE A 84 -8.15 1.45 11.38
N SER A 85 -8.18 1.29 10.05
CA SER A 85 -9.43 1.18 9.29
C SER A 85 -10.15 -0.16 9.49
N GLU A 86 -9.39 -1.26 9.49
CA GLU A 86 -9.92 -2.62 9.64
C GLU A 86 -8.97 -3.47 10.48
N MET A 87 -9.54 -4.31 11.36
CA MET A 87 -8.79 -5.24 12.21
C MET A 87 -9.42 -6.64 12.23
N PRO A 88 -9.47 -7.35 11.08
CA PRO A 88 -9.99 -8.70 11.04
C PRO A 88 -9.20 -9.60 11.99
N ASN A 89 -9.92 -10.36 12.82
CA ASN A 89 -9.33 -11.24 13.84
C ASN A 89 -8.38 -10.52 14.82
N GLY A 90 -8.60 -9.23 15.07
CA GLY A 90 -7.80 -8.42 15.99
C GLY A 90 -6.43 -8.02 15.46
N LYS A 91 -6.08 -8.33 14.21
CA LYS A 91 -4.81 -7.94 13.59
C LYS A 91 -5.02 -6.76 12.66
N VAL A 92 -4.13 -5.77 12.77
CA VAL A 92 -4.11 -4.66 11.80
C VAL A 92 -3.65 -5.13 10.43
N ASN A 93 -4.12 -4.45 9.38
CA ASN A 93 -3.58 -4.61 8.03
C ASN A 93 -2.11 -4.16 7.99
N GLN A 94 -1.21 -5.00 7.49
CA GLN A 94 0.24 -4.74 7.51
C GLN A 94 0.63 -3.54 6.64
N ILE A 95 -0.07 -3.36 5.51
CA ILE A 95 0.14 -2.25 4.58
C ILE A 95 -0.37 -0.94 5.17
N GLU A 96 -1.49 -0.98 5.90
CA GLU A 96 -1.97 0.19 6.64
C GLU A 96 -1.01 0.60 7.76
N LEU A 97 -0.45 -0.38 8.49
CA LEU A 97 0.59 -0.12 9.50
C LEU A 97 1.81 0.54 8.88
N ALA A 98 2.34 -0.02 7.79
CA ALA A 98 3.48 0.54 7.07
C ALA A 98 3.22 1.98 6.65
N ALA A 99 2.05 2.28 6.07
CA ALA A 99 1.71 3.64 5.68
C ALA A 99 1.64 4.62 6.85
N LYS A 100 1.08 4.21 7.98
CA LYS A 100 1.04 5.04 9.19
C LYS A 100 2.43 5.33 9.75
N LEU A 101 3.35 4.37 9.67
CA LEU A 101 4.76 4.56 10.03
C LEU A 101 5.44 5.52 9.05
N ILE A 102 5.30 5.32 7.74
CA ILE A 102 5.85 6.22 6.71
C ILE A 102 5.33 7.65 6.94
N ASN A 103 4.06 7.82 7.33
CA ASN A 103 3.47 9.12 7.58
C ASN A 103 4.08 9.89 8.77
N LYS A 104 4.92 9.26 9.60
CA LYS A 104 5.65 9.91 10.70
C LYS A 104 6.89 10.68 10.21
N GLY A 105 7.44 10.34 9.05
CA GLY A 105 8.59 11.03 8.46
C GLY A 105 8.28 12.47 8.06
N LYS A 106 9.30 13.31 7.86
CA LYS A 106 9.13 14.69 7.38
C LYS A 106 8.98 14.73 5.85
N THR A 107 9.72 13.87 5.16
CA THR A 107 9.57 13.59 3.73
C THR A 107 9.12 12.15 3.50
N ILE A 108 8.81 11.78 2.25
CA ILE A 108 8.53 10.38 1.91
C ILE A 108 9.75 9.48 2.16
N ALA A 109 10.95 9.95 1.82
CA ALA A 109 12.20 9.20 2.02
C ALA A 109 12.45 8.99 3.52
N ASP A 110 12.39 10.06 4.32
CA ASP A 110 12.55 9.97 5.78
C ASP A 110 11.50 9.05 6.41
N GLY A 111 10.28 9.05 5.86
CA GLY A 111 9.19 8.19 6.32
C GLY A 111 9.46 6.72 6.03
N ILE A 112 9.96 6.41 4.85
CA ILE A 112 10.37 5.06 4.46
C ILE A 112 11.51 4.57 5.36
N GLU A 113 12.56 5.39 5.56
CA GLU A 113 13.66 5.07 6.47
C GLU A 113 13.17 4.84 7.90
N TYR A 114 12.34 5.75 8.43
CA TYR A 114 11.74 5.59 9.76
C TYR A 114 10.94 4.29 9.87
N MET A 115 10.13 3.97 8.87
CA MET A 115 9.37 2.72 8.85
C MET A 115 10.30 1.51 8.92
N HIS A 116 11.38 1.49 8.13
CA HIS A 116 12.38 0.42 8.17
C HIS A 116 13.05 0.30 9.53
N ASP A 117 13.43 1.41 10.16
CA ASP A 117 14.05 1.41 11.49
C ASP A 117 13.12 0.89 12.59
N GLN A 118 11.80 1.01 12.43
CA GLN A 118 10.83 0.53 13.41
C GLN A 118 10.43 -0.95 13.21
N ILE A 119 10.52 -1.46 11.98
CA ILE A 119 10.06 -2.80 11.63
C ILE A 119 11.12 -3.85 12.03
N ASP A 120 10.67 -4.88 12.74
CA ASP A 120 11.36 -6.16 12.80
C ASP A 120 10.69 -7.08 11.79
N GLY A 121 11.45 -7.56 10.80
CA GLY A 121 10.97 -8.35 9.68
C GLY A 121 11.45 -7.80 8.33
N SER A 122 10.76 -8.16 7.26
CA SER A 122 11.06 -7.67 5.91
C SER A 122 9.79 -7.28 5.20
N LEU A 123 9.83 -6.14 4.49
CA LEU A 123 8.72 -5.61 3.74
C LEU A 123 9.22 -5.02 2.44
N SER A 124 8.69 -5.49 1.33
CA SER A 124 8.86 -4.89 0.01
C SER A 124 7.61 -4.10 -0.36
N LEU A 125 7.77 -2.81 -0.67
CA LEU A 125 6.67 -1.90 -0.93
C LEU A 125 6.80 -1.25 -2.31
N LEU A 126 5.65 -1.02 -2.93
CA LEU A 126 5.47 -0.18 -4.10
C LEU A 126 4.52 0.97 -3.77
N LEU A 127 4.97 2.18 -4.08
CA LEU A 127 4.20 3.41 -3.92
C LEU A 127 3.93 4.02 -5.29
N LEU A 128 2.68 4.42 -5.52
CA LEU A 128 2.25 5.17 -6.70
C LEU A 128 1.52 6.44 -6.25
N GLY A 129 2.16 7.59 -6.39
CA GLY A 129 1.57 8.89 -6.06
C GLY A 129 0.86 9.52 -7.25
N SER A 130 -0.25 10.24 -7.00
CA SER A 130 -0.82 11.19 -7.98
C SER A 130 -0.07 12.53 -7.87
N LEU A 131 0.72 12.85 -8.90
CA LEU A 131 1.61 14.01 -9.11
C LEU A 131 1.71 15.08 -8.00
N TRP A 132 2.95 15.29 -7.54
CA TRP A 132 3.48 16.66 -7.41
C TRP A 132 4.17 17.04 -8.73
N HIS A 133 4.16 18.32 -9.08
CA HIS A 133 4.85 18.83 -10.28
C HIS A 133 6.29 18.32 -10.32
N LYS A 134 6.60 17.51 -11.34
CA LYS A 134 7.89 16.83 -11.63
C LYS A 134 8.09 15.56 -10.79
N THR A 135 8.40 14.48 -11.51
CA THR A 135 8.78 13.13 -11.06
C THR A 135 7.68 12.22 -10.50
N ASN A 136 7.19 11.31 -11.36
CA ASN A 136 6.60 10.04 -10.92
C ASN A 136 7.71 9.25 -10.23
N HIS A 137 7.67 9.15 -8.90
CA HIS A 137 8.61 8.32 -8.16
C HIS A 137 8.05 6.91 -8.01
N PHE A 138 8.65 5.95 -8.70
CA PHE A 138 8.50 4.53 -8.39
C PHE A 138 9.56 4.16 -7.37
N TYR A 139 9.16 3.96 -6.12
CA TYR A 139 10.03 3.37 -5.12
C TYR A 139 9.82 1.86 -5.15
N ASN A 140 10.78 1.14 -5.71
CA ASN A 140 10.88 -0.30 -5.53
C ASN A 140 11.81 -0.52 -4.33
N LEU A 141 11.25 -0.87 -3.18
CA LEU A 141 12.06 -1.31 -2.04
C LEU A 141 11.92 -2.81 -1.91
N SER A 142 13.04 -3.50 -2.01
CA SER A 142 13.20 -4.89 -1.62
C SER A 142 14.51 -5.00 -0.85
N LEU A 143 14.46 -5.48 0.39
CA LEU A 143 15.65 -5.94 1.10
C LEU A 143 15.40 -7.36 1.59
N ILE A 144 16.35 -8.22 1.24
CA ILE A 144 16.45 -9.65 1.59
C ILE A 144 16.69 -9.77 3.08
#